data_AF-A0A950A6D7-F1
#
_entry.id   AF-A0A950A6D7-F1
#
_cell.length_a   1.000
_cell.length_b   1.000
_cell.length_c   1.000
_cell.angle_alpha   90.00
_cell.angle_beta   90.00
_cell.angle_gamma   90.00
#
_symmetry.space_group_name_H-M   'P 1'
#
loop_
_entity.id
_entity.type
_entity.pdbx_description
1 polymer ?
#
loop_
_entity_poly.entity_id
_entity_poly.type
_entity_poly.pdbx_seq_one_letter_code
_entity_poly.pdbx_strand_id
1 'polypeptide(L)'
;MEGLLDELLGYYIDWHYDAAAVRTAYSWWSAATGPDEAPRFSAYMAALDQEQASALRYALVLREVERGLEFEASVPGSLSDVPRTR
;
A
#
# COMPACT_ATOMS: atom_id res chain seq x y z
N MET A 1 5.97 -11.71 14.16
CA MET A 1 4.98 -11.66 13.07
C MET A 1 3.93 -10.58 13.32
N GLU A 2 3.34 -10.52 14.52
CA GLU A 2 2.31 -9.52 14.89
C GLU A 2 2.69 -8.06 14.55
N GLY A 3 3.87 -7.59 14.96
CA GLY A 3 4.31 -6.21 14.65
C GLY A 3 4.53 -5.91 13.15
N LEU A 4 4.83 -6.92 12.32
CA LEU A 4 4.94 -6.74 10.87
C LEU A 4 3.56 -6.66 10.20
N LEU A 5 2.57 -7.36 10.76
CA LEU A 5 1.18 -7.26 10.27
C LEU A 5 0.57 -5.90 10.60
N ASP A 6 0.86 -5.37 11.79
CA ASP A 6 0.45 -4.01 12.17
C ASP A 6 1.10 -2.96 11.27
N GLU A 7 2.40 -3.09 11.00
CA GLU A 7 3.12 -2.20 10.09
C GLU A 7 2.61 -2.31 8.64
N LEU A 8 2.35 -3.54 8.17
CA LEU A 8 1.75 -3.79 6.85
C LEU A 8 0.39 -3.10 6.72
N LEU A 9 -0.46 -3.21 7.75
CA LEU A 9 -1.77 -2.57 7.78
C LEU A 9 -1.64 -1.04 7.82
N GLY A 10 -0.67 -0.52 8.58
CA GLY A 10 -0.36 0.91 8.61
C GLY A 10 -0.02 1.44 7.22
N TYR A 11 0.93 0.82 6.52
CA TYR A 11 1.31 1.25 5.18
C TYR A 11 0.21 1.04 4.12
N TYR A 12 -0.62 0.00 4.29
CA TYR A 12 -1.81 -0.18 3.45
C TYR A 12 -2.78 0.99 3.59
N ILE A 13 -3.05 1.42 4.82
CA ILE A 13 -3.93 2.55 5.13
C ILE A 13 -3.36 3.85 4.56
N ASP A 14 -2.06 4.11 4.77
CA ASP A 14 -1.38 5.29 4.23
C ASP A 14 -1.48 5.35 2.71
N TRP A 15 -1.18 4.24 2.03
CA TRP A 15 -1.33 4.14 0.58
C TRP A 15 -2.77 4.41 0.13
N HIS A 16 -3.76 3.89 0.86
CA HIS A 16 -5.18 4.14 0.55
C HIS A 16 -5.59 5.62 0.71
N TYR A 17 -5.06 6.31 1.71
CA TYR A 17 -5.27 7.75 1.89
C TYR A 17 -4.61 8.55 0.77
N ASP A 18 -3.38 8.22 0.40
CA ASP A 18 -2.68 8.90 -0.69
C ASP A 18 -3.39 8.65 -2.03
N ALA A 19 -3.90 7.44 -2.28
CA ALA A 19 -4.74 7.14 -3.45
C ALA A 19 -6.05 7.95 -3.47
N ALA A 20 -6.64 8.25 -2.30
CA ALA A 20 -7.79 9.15 -2.21
C ALA A 20 -7.41 10.61 -2.50
N ALA A 21 -6.23 11.05 -2.05
CA ALA A 21 -5.69 12.36 -2.35
C ALA A 21 -5.43 12.53 -3.86
N VAL A 22 -4.87 11.51 -4.52
CA VAL A 22 -4.69 11.47 -5.99
C VAL A 22 -6.03 11.65 -6.71
N ARG A 23 -7.06 10.89 -6.33
CA ARG A 23 -8.40 11.02 -6.93
C ARG A 23 -8.98 12.43 -6.76
N THR A 24 -8.77 13.03 -5.59
CA THR A 24 -9.21 14.40 -5.30
C THR A 24 -8.47 15.42 -6.15
N ALA A 25 -7.14 15.35 -6.21
CA ALA A 25 -6.32 16.25 -7.00
C ALA A 25 -6.59 16.13 -8.50
N TYR A 26 -6.79 14.90 -8.99
CA TYR A 26 -7.21 14.65 -10.37
C TYR A 26 -8.55 15.31 -10.68
N SER A 27 -9.56 15.13 -9.82
CA SER A 27 -10.87 15.75 -10.01
C SER A 27 -10.74 17.27 -10.12
N TRP A 28 -9.95 17.91 -9.27
CA TRP A 28 -9.74 19.36 -9.32
C TRP A 28 -9.00 19.81 -10.58
N TRP A 29 -7.93 19.11 -10.96
CA TRP A 29 -7.20 19.41 -12.19
C TRP A 29 -8.08 19.22 -13.43
N SER A 30 -8.83 18.13 -13.52
CA SER A 30 -9.70 17.82 -14.66
C SER A 30 -10.82 18.85 -14.88
N ALA A 31 -11.23 19.55 -13.82
CA ALA A 31 -12.22 20.62 -13.87
C ALA A 31 -11.60 22.02 -13.98
N ALA A 32 -10.27 22.13 -13.92
CA ALA A 32 -9.54 23.38 -13.99
C ALA A 32 -9.54 23.94 -15.40
N THR A 33 -9.59 25.27 -15.52
CA THR A 33 -9.42 25.97 -16.79
C THR A 33 -8.56 27.20 -16.61
N GLY A 34 -7.85 27.60 -17.67
CA GLY A 34 -7.08 28.83 -17.70
C GLY A 34 -5.94 28.85 -16.67
N PRO A 35 -5.76 29.95 -15.92
CA PRO A 35 -4.62 30.13 -15.01
C PRO A 35 -4.48 29.05 -13.92
N ASP A 36 -5.57 28.36 -13.58
CA ASP A 36 -5.56 27.35 -12.53
C ASP A 36 -5.11 25.96 -13.01
N GLU A 37 -5.01 25.73 -14.31
CA GLU A 37 -4.71 24.40 -14.86
C GLU A 37 -3.32 23.91 -14.45
N ALA A 38 -2.28 24.72 -14.69
CA ALA A 38 -0.90 24.40 -14.35
C ALA A 38 -0.66 24.13 -12.85
N PRO A 39 -1.10 25.00 -11.91
CA PRO A 39 -0.90 24.72 -10.48
C PRO A 39 -1.67 23.48 -10.01
N ARG A 40 -2.88 23.21 -10.53
CA ARG A 40 -3.63 21.99 -10.17
C ARG A 40 -3.01 20.73 -10.76
N PHE A 41 -2.46 20.80 -11.98
CA PHE A 41 -1.68 19.69 -12.55
C PHE A 41 -0.46 19.37 -11.69
N SER A 42 0.28 20.40 -11.25
CA SER A 42 1.43 20.20 -10.36
C SER A 42 1.03 19.57 -9.01
N ALA A 43 -0.12 19.96 -8.45
CA ALA A 43 -0.63 19.35 -7.22
C ALA A 43 -1.04 17.87 -7.43
N TYR A 44 -1.63 17.55 -8.58
CA TYR A 44 -1.93 16.17 -8.97
C TYR A 44 -0.67 15.32 -9.10
N MET A 45 0.37 15.83 -9.77
CA MET A 45 1.65 15.12 -9.88
C MET A 45 2.31 14.88 -8.52
N ALA A 46 2.29 15.88 -7.63
CA ALA A 46 2.82 15.71 -6.28
C ALA A 46 2.05 14.65 -5.46
N ALA A 47 0.72 14.58 -5.64
CA ALA A 47 -0.09 13.54 -5.02
C ALA A 47 0.25 12.14 -5.56
N LEU A 48 0.53 12.01 -6.86
CA LEU A 48 0.98 10.74 -7.47
C LEU A 48 2.34 10.30 -6.94
N ASP A 49 3.31 11.21 -6.85
CA ASP A 49 4.64 10.90 -6.32
C ASP A 49 4.56 10.38 -4.88
N GLN A 50 3.71 11.00 -4.07
CA GLN A 50 3.46 10.60 -2.69
C GLN A 50 2.76 9.24 -2.61
N GLU A 51 1.72 9.01 -3.40
CA GLU A 51 1.02 7.72 -3.47
C GLU A 51 1.96 6.58 -3.88
N GLN A 52 2.81 6.81 -4.88
CA GLN A 52 3.81 5.85 -5.32
C GLN A 52 4.82 5.55 -4.19
N ALA A 53 5.26 6.57 -3.46
CA ALA A 53 6.18 6.37 -2.33
C ALA A 53 5.54 5.49 -1.24
N SER A 54 4.26 5.69 -0.92
CA SER A 54 3.54 4.87 0.07
C SER A 54 3.27 3.45 -0.43
N ALA A 55 2.90 3.29 -1.72
CA ALA A 55 2.75 1.98 -2.35
C ALA A 55 4.05 1.16 -2.30
N LEU A 56 5.20 1.80 -2.52
CA LEU A 56 6.51 1.15 -2.42
C LEU A 56 6.82 0.69 -1.00
N ARG A 57 6.50 1.49 0.03
CA ARG A 57 6.67 1.07 1.45
C ARG A 57 5.80 -0.13 1.79
N TYR A 58 4.52 -0.08 1.42
CA TYR A 58 3.60 -1.21 1.58
C TYR A 58 4.14 -2.49 0.90
N ALA A 59 4.60 -2.38 -0.34
CA ALA A 59 5.14 -3.51 -1.10
C ALA A 59 6.40 -4.12 -0.47
N LEU A 60 7.25 -3.31 0.18
CA LEU A 60 8.44 -3.80 0.88
C LEU A 60 8.05 -4.66 2.09
N VAL A 61 7.14 -4.18 2.93
CA VAL A 61 6.68 -4.93 4.11
C VAL A 61 5.87 -6.16 3.73
N LEU A 62 5.06 -6.09 2.68
CA LEU A 62 4.31 -7.25 2.17
C LEU A 62 5.27 -8.41 1.85
N ARG A 63 6.39 -8.13 1.17
CA ARG A 63 7.41 -9.14 0.86
C ARG A 63 8.14 -9.68 2.10
N GLU A 64 8.20 -8.92 3.19
CA GLU A 64 8.75 -9.40 4.46
C GLU A 64 7.79 -10.35 5.17
N VAL A 65 6.50 -10.01 5.18
CA VAL A 65 5.44 -10.87 5.72
C VAL A 65 5.35 -12.17 4.92
N GLU A 66 5.36 -12.11 3.59
CA GLU A 66 5.35 -13.31 2.72
C GLU A 66 6.53 -14.24 3.02
N ARG A 67 7.75 -13.71 3.12
CA ARG A 67 8.94 -14.49 3.49
C ARG A 67 8.83 -15.11 4.88
N GLY A 68 8.26 -14.39 5.85
CA GLY A 68 8.02 -14.91 7.19
C GLY A 68 7.05 -16.09 7.20
N LEU A 69 5.96 -15.99 6.44
CA LEU A 69 4.97 -17.06 6.29
C LEU A 69 5.55 -18.29 5.58
N GLU A 70 6.34 -18.10 4.53
CA GLU A 70 7.04 -19.19 3.83
C GLU A 70 8.04 -19.91 4.72
N PHE A 71 8.74 -19.17 5.59
CA PHE A 71 9.64 -19.75 6.59
C PHE A 71 8.86 -20.60 7.59
N GLU A 72 7.77 -20.10 8.16
CA GLU A 72 6.93 -20.86 9.10
C GLU A 72 6.33 -22.12 8.49
N ALA A 73 5.96 -22.09 7.20
CA ALA A 73 5.45 -23.25 6.48
C ALA A 73 6.54 -24.31 6.20
N SER A 74 7.81 -23.90 6.12
CA SER A 74 8.95 -24.77 5.82
C SER A 74 9.57 -25.45 7.05
N VAL A 75 9.16 -25.07 8.26
CA VAL A 75 9.60 -25.69 9.52
C VAL A 75 8.82 -26.98 9.80
N PRO A 76 9.47 -28.16 9.90
CA PRO A 76 8.79 -29.42 10.24
C PRO A 76 8.14 -29.34 11.63
N GLY A 77 6.84 -29.65 11.73
CA GLY A 77 6.05 -29.57 12.98
C GLY A 77 5.25 -28.26 13.16
N SER A 78 5.22 -27.38 12.16
CA SER A 78 4.36 -26.19 12.13
C SER A 78 2.87 -26.56 12.02
N LEU A 79 1.97 -25.67 12.46
CA LEU A 79 0.50 -25.88 12.60
C LEU A 79 -0.23 -26.38 11.34
N SER A 80 0.44 -26.42 10.19
CA SER A 80 -0.07 -27.01 8.95
C SER A 80 -0.02 -28.55 8.92
N ASP A 81 0.59 -29.21 9.92
CA ASP A 81 0.73 -30.68 9.98
C ASP A 81 -0.46 -31.38 10.65
N VAL A 82 -1.55 -30.65 10.95
CA VAL A 82 -2.78 -31.26 11.44
C VAL A 82 -3.48 -31.95 10.26
N PRO A 83 -3.65 -33.28 10.26
CA PRO A 83 -4.40 -33.96 9.21
C PRO A 83 -5.82 -33.44 9.28
N ARG A 84 -6.33 -32.85 8.19
CA ARG A 84 -7.77 -32.63 8.04
C ARG A 84 -8.41 -34.01 8.01
N THR A 85 -8.92 -34.43 9.16
CA THR A 85 -9.71 -35.64 9.31
C THR A 85 -10.91 -35.53 8.38
N ARG A 86 -11.09 -36.61 7.62
CA ARG A 86 -12.02 -36.75 6.50
C ARG A 86 -13.47 -36.84 6.95
#